data_AF-A0A9W6GRV8-F1
#
_entry.id   AF-A0A9W6GRV8-F1
#
_cell.length_a   1.000
_cell.length_b   1.000
_cell.length_c   1.000
_cell.angle_alpha   90.00
_cell.angle_beta   90.00
_cell.angle_gamma   90.00
#
_symmetry.space_group_name_H-M   'P 1'
#
loop_
_entity.id
_entity.type
_entity.pdbx_description
1 polymer ?
#
loop_
_entity_poly.entity_id
_entity_poly.type
_entity_poly.pdbx_seq_one_letter_code
_entity_poly.pdbx_strand_id
1 'polypeptide(L)'
;MTAALQETAKTPQATALSIWKAMSIGPIAFFLWLLVLGLLLLFASLGVGPDLSDPSSDKMAALAVLVELVAGLPPIFAIILGEIMGVVVAYRNRDRLAGTDFESHATSAVRTCRIMFAGVGLAIFLMLLLFNVPNINAVGFGVGGFFILAAILPLLFLWKGVRVFRGWRRAREGKPIADHPTRWS
;
A
#
# COMPACT_ATOMS: atom_id res chain seq x y z
N MET A 1 40.56 -19.81 4.69
CA MET A 1 39.16 -19.53 5.03
C MET A 1 39.03 -18.03 5.21
N THR A 2 38.81 -17.38 4.07
CA THR A 2 39.27 -16.04 3.69
C THR A 2 38.09 -15.09 3.65
N ALA A 3 38.13 -14.01 4.44
CA ALA A 3 37.58 -12.65 4.23
C ALA A 3 36.16 -12.42 3.62
N ALA A 4 35.42 -13.44 3.19
CA ALA A 4 34.14 -13.36 2.48
C ALA A 4 32.92 -13.48 3.40
N LEU A 5 33.15 -13.60 4.72
CA LEU A 5 32.11 -13.68 5.75
C LEU A 5 32.15 -12.53 6.76
N GLN A 6 32.80 -11.41 6.42
CA GLN A 6 32.38 -10.12 6.98
C GLN A 6 31.13 -9.69 6.21
N GLU A 7 29.99 -10.36 6.48
CA GLU A 7 28.68 -9.75 6.28
C GLU A 7 28.78 -8.43 7.05
N THR A 8 28.95 -7.32 6.34
CA THR A 8 29.12 -5.99 6.92
C THR A 8 27.95 -5.79 7.87
N ALA A 9 28.22 -5.92 9.18
CA ALA A 9 27.18 -5.92 10.19
C ALA A 9 26.47 -4.58 10.08
N LYS A 10 25.27 -4.59 9.48
CA LYS A 10 24.50 -3.37 9.30
C LYS A 10 24.22 -2.81 10.68
N THR A 11 24.58 -1.55 10.90
CA THR A 11 24.30 -0.89 12.17
C THR A 11 22.80 -1.00 12.49
N PRO A 12 22.41 -1.03 13.78
CA PRO A 12 20.99 -1.06 14.16
C PRO A 12 20.17 0.04 13.46
N GLN A 13 20.78 1.22 13.29
CA GLN A 13 20.20 2.33 12.54
C GLN A 13 19.99 2.00 11.04
N ALA A 14 21.00 1.45 10.36
CA ALA A 14 20.89 1.07 8.95
C ALA A 14 19.83 -0.02 8.75
N THR A 15 19.73 -0.95 9.70
CA THR A 15 18.69 -1.98 9.73
C THR A 15 17.30 -1.34 9.90
N ALA A 16 17.11 -0.43 10.84
CA ALA A 16 15.86 0.32 11.01
C ALA A 16 15.47 1.09 9.73
N LEU A 17 16.43 1.78 9.09
CA LEU A 17 16.20 2.46 7.81
C LEU A 17 15.75 1.51 6.70
N SER A 18 16.31 0.30 6.64
CA SER A 18 15.92 -0.72 5.65
C SER A 18 14.47 -1.19 5.84
N ILE A 19 14.01 -1.30 7.09
CA ILE A 19 12.61 -1.63 7.41
C ILE A 19 11.69 -0.55 6.83
N TRP A 20 11.95 0.73 7.11
CA TRP A 20 11.08 1.81 6.63
C TRP A 20 11.11 1.99 5.12
N LYS A 21 12.24 1.72 4.46
CA LYS A 21 12.33 1.67 2.99
C LYS A 21 11.47 0.54 2.41
N ALA A 22 11.47 -0.63 3.02
CA ALA A 22 10.60 -1.73 2.60
C ALA A 22 9.12 -1.37 2.82
N MET A 23 8.81 -0.76 3.98
CA MET A 23 7.45 -0.33 4.32
C MET A 23 6.88 0.76 3.41
N SER A 24 7.72 1.58 2.75
CA SER A 24 7.28 2.61 1.82
C SER A 24 6.87 2.08 0.45
N ILE A 25 7.28 0.86 0.07
CA ILE A 25 6.99 0.29 -1.25
C ILE A 25 5.48 0.24 -1.51
N GLY A 26 4.69 -0.27 -0.55
CA GLY A 26 3.23 -0.36 -0.65
C GLY A 26 2.56 1.00 -0.92
N PRO A 27 2.73 2.03 -0.06
CA PRO A 27 2.21 3.37 -0.30
C PRO A 27 2.65 3.98 -1.63
N ILE A 28 3.93 3.85 -2.00
CA ILE A 28 4.44 4.38 -3.26
C ILE A 28 3.72 3.71 -4.44
N ALA A 29 3.64 2.37 -4.45
CA ALA A 29 2.93 1.63 -5.49
C ALA A 29 1.46 2.04 -5.58
N PHE A 30 0.79 2.24 -4.44
CA PHE A 30 -0.60 2.68 -4.38
C PHE A 30 -0.81 4.08 -4.96
N PHE A 31 0.00 5.07 -4.56
CA PHE A 31 -0.15 6.43 -5.07
C PHE A 31 0.27 6.56 -6.53
N LEU A 32 1.28 5.82 -6.98
CA LEU A 32 1.63 5.74 -8.39
C LEU A 32 0.47 5.15 -9.20
N TRP A 33 -0.15 4.08 -8.70
CA TRP A 33 -1.34 3.52 -9.32
C TRP A 33 -2.49 4.53 -9.42
N LEU A 34 -2.80 5.25 -8.33
CA LEU A 34 -3.82 6.30 -8.35
C LEU A 34 -3.49 7.43 -9.34
N LEU A 35 -2.22 7.82 -9.44
CA LEU A 35 -1.77 8.83 -10.39
C LEU A 35 -2.01 8.37 -11.83
N VAL A 36 -1.61 7.14 -12.17
CA VAL A 36 -1.82 6.57 -13.51
C VAL A 36 -3.32 6.47 -13.80
N LEU A 37 -4.13 5.99 -12.85
CA LEU A 37 -5.58 5.92 -12.99
C LEU A 37 -6.19 7.31 -13.22
N GLY A 38 -5.78 8.32 -12.45
CA GLY A 38 -6.23 9.70 -12.60
C GLY A 38 -5.87 10.30 -13.95
N LEU A 39 -4.65 10.05 -14.45
CA LEU A 39 -4.23 10.48 -15.79
C LEU A 39 -5.05 9.80 -16.90
N LEU A 40 -5.35 8.50 -16.78
CA LEU A 40 -6.21 7.81 -17.74
C LEU A 40 -7.62 8.41 -17.77
N LEU A 41 -8.21 8.64 -16.59
CA LEU A 41 -9.54 9.25 -16.49
C LEU A 41 -9.55 10.68 -17.06
N LEU A 42 -8.50 11.45 -16.83
CA LEU A 42 -8.33 12.78 -17.42
C LEU A 42 -8.26 12.71 -18.95
N PHE A 43 -7.41 11.85 -19.51
CA PHE A 43 -7.31 11.70 -20.96
C PHE A 43 -8.62 11.24 -21.59
N ALA A 44 -9.32 10.28 -20.97
CA ALA A 44 -10.65 9.86 -21.39
C ALA A 44 -11.64 11.04 -21.39
N SER A 45 -11.63 11.90 -20.36
CA SER A 45 -12.52 13.07 -20.27
C SER A 45 -12.23 14.15 -21.31
N LEU A 46 -10.99 14.23 -21.79
CA LEU A 46 -10.57 15.17 -22.83
C LEU A 46 -10.82 14.63 -24.25
N GLY A 47 -11.42 13.43 -24.39
CA GLY A 47 -11.53 12.75 -25.68
C GLY A 47 -10.17 12.32 -26.25
N VAL A 48 -9.11 12.38 -25.43
CA VAL A 48 -7.78 11.87 -25.75
C VAL A 48 -7.81 10.37 -25.49
N GLY A 49 -8.46 9.66 -26.38
CA GLY A 49 -8.69 8.23 -26.28
C GLY A 49 -9.26 7.71 -27.59
N PRO A 50 -9.34 6.38 -27.75
CA PRO A 50 -10.04 5.80 -28.88
C PRO A 50 -11.47 6.35 -28.93
N ASP A 51 -11.89 6.81 -30.11
CA ASP A 51 -13.25 7.31 -30.35
C ASP A 51 -14.26 6.19 -30.05
N LEU A 52 -15.00 6.35 -28.95
CA LEU A 52 -15.98 5.37 -28.46
C LEU A 52 -17.25 5.33 -29.32
N SER A 53 -17.41 6.30 -30.24
CA SER A 53 -18.56 6.36 -31.14
C SER A 53 -18.45 5.40 -32.33
N ASP A 54 -17.26 4.81 -32.56
CA ASP A 54 -17.00 3.80 -33.57
C ASP A 54 -16.86 2.41 -32.90
N PRO A 55 -17.92 1.58 -32.91
CA PRO A 55 -17.92 0.26 -32.28
C PRO A 55 -17.12 -0.81 -33.06
N SER A 56 -16.37 -0.44 -34.11
CA SER A 56 -15.56 -1.39 -34.90
C SER A 56 -14.33 -1.93 -34.13
N SER A 57 -14.56 -3.09 -33.51
CA SER A 57 -13.75 -4.18 -32.94
C SER A 57 -12.31 -4.06 -32.41
N ASP A 58 -11.48 -3.06 -32.71
CA ASP A 58 -10.06 -3.13 -32.29
C ASP A 58 -9.68 -2.06 -31.25
N LYS A 59 -10.28 -0.88 -31.35
CA LYS A 59 -10.02 0.26 -30.45
C LYS A 59 -10.70 0.12 -29.09
N MET A 60 -11.92 -0.43 -29.07
CA MET A 60 -12.65 -0.76 -27.83
C MET A 60 -11.98 -1.91 -27.06
N ALA A 61 -11.46 -2.91 -27.77
CA ALA A 61 -10.67 -3.99 -27.19
C ALA A 61 -9.35 -3.48 -26.60
N ALA A 62 -8.64 -2.59 -27.31
CA ALA A 62 -7.42 -1.97 -26.81
C ALA A 62 -7.67 -1.11 -25.55
N LEU A 63 -8.78 -0.36 -25.50
CA LEU A 63 -9.16 0.40 -24.31
C LEU A 63 -9.55 -0.50 -23.14
N ALA A 64 -10.33 -1.55 -23.39
CA ALA A 64 -10.70 -2.53 -22.37
C ALA A 64 -9.45 -3.20 -21.78
N VAL A 65 -8.50 -3.60 -22.63
CA VAL A 65 -7.21 -4.17 -22.20
C VAL A 65 -6.39 -3.13 -21.43
N LEU A 66 -6.34 -1.87 -21.87
CA LEU A 66 -5.58 -0.82 -21.16
C LEU A 66 -6.18 -0.51 -19.78
N VAL A 67 -7.51 -0.42 -19.70
CA VAL A 67 -8.26 -0.24 -18.45
C VAL A 67 -8.09 -1.48 -17.57
N GLU A 68 -8.12 -2.68 -18.11
CA GLU A 68 -7.89 -3.92 -17.34
C GLU A 68 -6.43 -4.06 -16.90
N LEU A 69 -5.46 -3.58 -17.67
CA LEU A 69 -4.04 -3.62 -17.29
C LEU A 69 -3.72 -2.61 -16.18
N VAL A 70 -4.36 -1.43 -16.23
CA VAL A 70 -4.10 -0.33 -15.29
C VAL A 70 -5.04 -0.33 -14.08
N ALA A 71 -6.30 -0.74 -14.24
CA ALA A 71 -7.26 -0.86 -13.15
C ALA A 71 -7.40 -2.31 -12.62
N GLY A 72 -6.87 -3.31 -13.33
CA GLY A 72 -6.99 -4.72 -12.94
C GLY A 72 -5.88 -5.21 -12.02
N LEU A 73 -5.60 -6.52 -12.11
CA LEU A 73 -4.78 -7.28 -11.16
C LEU A 73 -3.34 -6.74 -10.91
N PRO A 74 -2.55 -6.31 -11.93
CA PRO A 74 -1.11 -6.09 -11.75
C PRO A 74 -0.71 -5.04 -10.69
N PRO A 75 -1.33 -3.85 -10.62
CA PRO A 75 -1.04 -2.87 -9.57
C PRO A 75 -1.44 -3.34 -8.18
N ILE A 76 -2.54 -4.08 -8.06
CA ILE A 76 -3.01 -4.67 -6.80
C ILE A 76 -1.96 -5.67 -6.30
N PHE A 77 -1.42 -6.52 -7.18
CA PHE A 77 -0.32 -7.42 -6.85
C PHE A 77 0.92 -6.67 -6.37
N ALA A 78 1.30 -5.58 -7.04
CA ALA A 78 2.45 -4.76 -6.63
C ALA A 78 2.27 -4.16 -5.23
N ILE A 79 1.06 -3.67 -4.92
CA ILE A 79 0.71 -3.15 -3.60
C ILE A 79 0.82 -4.27 -2.55
N ILE A 80 0.19 -5.42 -2.79
CA ILE A 80 0.20 -6.57 -1.87
C ILE A 80 1.64 -7.06 -1.63
N LEU A 81 2.42 -7.22 -2.69
CA LEU A 81 3.83 -7.61 -2.57
C LEU A 81 4.62 -6.57 -1.79
N GLY A 82 4.39 -5.28 -2.02
CA GLY A 82 5.02 -4.20 -1.24
C GLY A 82 4.69 -4.27 0.26
N GLU A 83 3.43 -4.56 0.60
CA GLU A 83 2.99 -4.75 1.99
C GLU A 83 3.64 -5.99 2.64
N ILE A 84 3.68 -7.11 1.92
CA ILE A 84 4.31 -8.37 2.39
C ILE A 84 5.82 -8.16 2.58
N MET A 85 6.49 -7.54 1.61
CA MET A 85 7.93 -7.27 1.71
C MET A 85 8.26 -6.40 2.92
N GLY A 86 7.44 -5.37 3.18
CA GLY A 86 7.58 -4.53 4.39
C GLY A 86 7.52 -5.35 5.68
N VAL A 87 6.53 -6.23 5.80
CA VAL A 87 6.37 -7.04 7.02
C VAL A 87 7.46 -8.10 7.17
N VAL A 88 7.85 -8.76 6.07
CA VAL A 88 8.91 -9.79 6.06
C VAL A 88 10.24 -9.18 6.48
N VAL A 89 10.58 -8.01 5.93
CA VAL A 89 11.82 -7.29 6.31
C VAL A 89 11.76 -6.88 7.79
N ALA A 90 10.62 -6.44 8.29
CA ALA A 90 10.46 -6.11 9.71
C ALA A 90 10.65 -7.32 10.63
N TYR A 91 10.03 -8.46 10.32
CA TYR A 91 10.15 -9.69 11.12
C TYR A 91 11.57 -10.26 11.08
N ARG A 92 12.19 -10.36 9.89
CA ARG A 92 13.55 -10.91 9.74
C ARG A 92 14.59 -10.12 10.54
N ASN A 93 14.40 -8.81 10.67
CA ASN A 93 15.34 -7.94 11.37
C ASN A 93 14.95 -7.67 12.82
N ARG A 94 13.85 -8.26 13.32
CA ARG A 94 13.40 -8.04 14.69
C ARG A 94 14.43 -8.49 15.71
N ASP A 95 14.97 -9.69 15.55
CA ASP A 95 15.97 -10.26 16.47
C ASP A 95 17.29 -9.48 16.41
N ARG A 96 17.64 -8.94 15.23
CA ARG A 96 18.82 -8.08 15.04
C ARG A 96 18.70 -6.72 15.74
N LEU A 97 17.47 -6.28 16.05
CA LEU A 97 17.19 -5.02 16.73
C LEU A 97 16.83 -5.20 18.21
N ALA A 98 16.65 -6.44 18.67
CA ALA A 98 16.29 -6.75 20.04
C ALA A 98 17.37 -6.25 21.02
N GLY A 99 16.94 -5.57 22.08
CA GLY A 99 17.85 -4.99 23.07
C GLY A 99 18.61 -3.74 22.59
N THR A 100 18.30 -3.24 21.39
CA THR A 100 18.81 -1.95 20.89
C THR A 100 17.74 -0.87 21.03
N ASP A 101 18.14 0.40 21.04
CA ASP A 101 17.19 1.53 21.00
C ASP A 101 16.25 1.48 19.77
N PHE A 102 16.64 0.74 18.73
CA PHE A 102 15.89 0.63 17.49
C PHE A 102 14.85 -0.50 17.46
N GLU A 103 14.71 -1.32 18.52
CA GLU A 103 13.73 -2.41 18.61
C GLU A 103 12.30 -1.93 18.31
N SER A 104 11.98 -0.74 18.83
CA SER A 104 10.69 -0.05 18.64
C SER A 104 10.32 0.17 17.16
N HIS A 105 11.29 0.28 16.25
CA HIS A 105 11.03 0.42 14.81
C HIS A 105 10.45 -0.86 14.20
N ALA A 106 11.00 -2.04 14.55
CA ALA A 106 10.49 -3.32 14.06
C ALA A 106 9.06 -3.54 14.57
N THR A 107 8.82 -3.31 15.86
CA THR A 107 7.49 -3.45 16.47
C THR A 107 6.47 -2.50 15.87
N SER A 108 6.83 -1.22 15.67
CA SER A 108 5.94 -0.23 15.06
C SER A 108 5.64 -0.55 13.60
N ALA A 109 6.64 -1.03 12.83
CA ALA A 109 6.44 -1.46 11.44
C ALA A 109 5.48 -2.65 11.34
N VAL A 110 5.69 -3.71 12.15
CA VAL A 110 4.79 -4.88 12.21
C VAL A 110 3.37 -4.46 12.60
N ARG A 111 3.21 -3.59 13.60
CA ARG A 111 1.89 -3.09 14.02
C ARG A 111 1.21 -2.29 12.89
N THR A 112 1.98 -1.47 12.17
CA THR A 112 1.46 -0.72 11.01
C THR A 112 0.94 -1.67 9.93
N CYS A 113 1.68 -2.72 9.59
CA CYS A 113 1.22 -3.75 8.64
C CYS A 113 -0.06 -4.45 9.12
N ARG A 114 -0.15 -4.84 10.40
CA ARG A 114 -1.35 -5.49 10.95
C ARG A 114 -2.59 -4.59 10.84
N ILE A 115 -2.45 -3.31 11.17
CA ILE A 115 -3.54 -2.33 11.04
C ILE A 115 -3.95 -2.17 9.58
N MET A 116 -3.00 -2.17 8.65
CA MET A 116 -3.31 -2.11 7.22
C MET A 116 -4.08 -3.33 6.73
N PHE A 117 -3.61 -4.55 7.05
CA PHE A 117 -4.33 -5.76 6.68
C PHE A 117 -5.73 -5.82 7.31
N ALA A 118 -5.86 -5.41 8.58
CA ALA A 118 -7.16 -5.33 9.24
C ALA A 118 -8.08 -4.29 8.59
N GLY A 119 -7.57 -3.11 8.26
CA GLY A 119 -8.35 -2.04 7.61
C GLY A 119 -8.79 -2.43 6.20
N VAL A 120 -7.90 -3.01 5.40
CA VAL A 120 -8.23 -3.53 4.05
C VAL A 120 -9.22 -4.68 4.15
N GLY A 121 -9.00 -5.63 5.06
CA GLY A 121 -9.92 -6.74 5.30
C GLY A 121 -11.32 -6.28 5.71
N LEU A 122 -11.41 -5.28 6.60
CA LEU A 122 -12.67 -4.66 6.99
C LEU A 122 -13.34 -3.97 5.79
N ALA A 123 -12.59 -3.23 4.97
CA ALA A 123 -13.14 -2.55 3.81
C ALA A 123 -13.69 -3.54 2.76
N ILE A 124 -12.99 -4.65 2.51
CA ILE A 124 -13.46 -5.75 1.64
C ILE A 124 -14.71 -6.40 2.24
N PHE A 125 -14.71 -6.69 3.55
CA PHE A 125 -15.86 -7.27 4.23
C PHE A 125 -17.10 -6.37 4.12
N LEU A 126 -16.95 -5.07 4.37
CA LEU A 126 -18.02 -4.08 4.19
C LEU A 126 -18.51 -4.06 2.74
N MET A 127 -17.61 -4.09 1.75
CA MET A 127 -17.99 -4.17 0.34
C MET A 127 -18.83 -5.43 0.07
N LEU A 128 -18.38 -6.62 0.49
CA LEU A 128 -19.08 -7.89 0.24
C LEU A 128 -20.46 -7.95 0.92
N LEU A 129 -20.60 -7.36 2.11
CA LEU A 129 -21.91 -7.25 2.77
C LEU A 129 -22.90 -6.47 1.92
N LEU A 130 -22.45 -5.40 1.26
CA LEU A 130 -23.31 -4.58 0.40
C LEU A 130 -23.69 -5.27 -0.91
N PHE A 131 -22.87 -6.18 -1.42
CA PHE A 131 -23.18 -6.99 -2.60
C PHE A 131 -24.21 -8.11 -2.33
N ASN A 132 -24.34 -8.58 -1.09
CA ASN A 132 -25.20 -9.72 -0.75
C ASN A 132 -26.64 -9.34 -0.34
N VAL A 133 -27.04 -8.08 -0.47
CA VAL A 133 -28.39 -7.63 -0.11
C VAL A 133 -29.36 -7.98 -1.27
N PRO A 134 -30.24 -8.99 -1.14
CA PRO A 134 -31.23 -9.30 -2.16
C PRO A 134 -32.33 -8.23 -2.14
N ASN A 135 -32.85 -7.82 -3.31
CA ASN A 135 -33.89 -6.79 -3.54
C ASN A 135 -33.48 -5.30 -3.64
N ILE A 136 -32.22 -4.98 -3.94
CA ILE A 136 -31.83 -3.59 -4.23
C ILE A 136 -31.37 -3.48 -5.68
N ASN A 137 -31.97 -2.57 -6.44
CA ASN A 137 -31.69 -2.32 -7.86
C ASN A 137 -30.18 -2.32 -8.14
N ALA A 138 -29.74 -3.31 -8.91
CA ALA A 138 -28.35 -3.79 -9.01
C ALA A 138 -27.29 -2.75 -9.42
N VAL A 139 -27.69 -1.58 -9.94
CA VAL A 139 -26.79 -0.55 -10.47
C VAL A 139 -26.42 0.51 -9.43
N GLY A 140 -27.26 0.76 -8.42
CA GLY A 140 -27.04 1.84 -7.43
C GLY A 140 -26.11 1.47 -6.27
N PHE A 141 -26.05 0.19 -5.90
CA PHE A 141 -25.39 -0.25 -4.67
C PHE A 141 -23.98 -0.83 -4.88
N GLY A 142 -23.70 -1.44 -6.03
CA GLY A 142 -22.33 -1.82 -6.41
C GLY A 142 -21.42 -0.60 -6.53
N VAL A 143 -21.99 0.53 -6.97
CA VAL A 143 -21.37 1.85 -6.96
C VAL A 143 -21.09 2.33 -5.52
N GLY A 144 -22.00 2.09 -4.57
CA GLY A 144 -21.82 2.43 -3.14
C GLY A 144 -20.68 1.65 -2.47
N GLY A 145 -20.60 0.34 -2.70
CA GLY A 145 -19.49 -0.50 -2.22
C GLY A 145 -18.14 -0.08 -2.80
N PHE A 146 -18.12 0.27 -4.09
CA PHE A 146 -16.95 0.85 -4.75
C PHE A 146 -16.54 2.18 -4.10
N PHE A 147 -17.47 3.10 -3.83
CA PHE A 147 -17.15 4.38 -3.18
C PHE A 147 -16.61 4.23 -1.77
N ILE A 148 -17.10 3.25 -0.99
CA ILE A 148 -16.56 2.95 0.33
C ILE A 148 -15.10 2.50 0.24
N LEU A 149 -14.78 1.59 -0.68
CA LEU A 149 -13.39 1.18 -0.91
C LEU A 149 -12.53 2.34 -1.42
N ALA A 150 -13.05 3.09 -2.39
CA ALA A 150 -12.37 4.24 -2.98
C ALA A 150 -12.13 5.37 -1.97
N ALA A 151 -12.93 5.48 -0.91
CA ALA A 151 -12.71 6.44 0.17
C ALA A 151 -11.76 5.90 1.25
N ILE A 152 -11.95 4.66 1.70
CA ILE A 152 -11.20 4.07 2.82
C ILE A 152 -9.75 3.76 2.42
N LEU A 153 -9.51 3.19 1.24
CA LEU A 153 -8.17 2.78 0.83
C LEU A 153 -7.19 3.96 0.77
N PRO A 154 -7.50 5.10 0.11
CA PRO A 154 -6.60 6.25 0.11
C PRO A 154 -6.31 6.78 1.51
N LEU A 155 -7.31 6.81 2.40
CA LEU A 155 -7.13 7.25 3.78
C LEU A 155 -6.18 6.32 4.56
N LEU A 156 -6.33 5.00 4.40
CA LEU A 156 -5.43 4.01 5.02
C LEU A 156 -4.01 4.13 4.49
N PHE A 157 -3.83 4.26 3.17
CA PHE A 157 -2.50 4.41 2.57
C PHE A 157 -1.84 5.75 2.90
N LEU A 158 -2.62 6.83 3.01
CA LEU A 158 -2.13 8.13 3.49
C LEU A 158 -1.69 8.04 4.95
N TRP A 159 -2.54 7.46 5.82
CA TRP A 159 -2.21 7.22 7.22
C TRP A 159 -0.92 6.39 7.36
N LYS A 160 -0.80 5.29 6.59
CA LYS A 160 0.42 4.49 6.54
C LYS A 160 1.61 5.31 6.08
N GLY A 161 1.47 6.08 5.00
CA GLY A 161 2.53 6.95 4.47
C GLY A 161 3.08 7.91 5.51
N VAL A 162 2.20 8.56 6.27
CA VAL A 162 2.58 9.44 7.40
C VAL A 162 3.37 8.67 8.46
N ARG A 163 2.94 7.46 8.83
CA ARG A 163 3.67 6.62 9.80
C ARG A 163 5.04 6.20 9.28
N VAL A 164 5.11 5.78 8.03
CA VAL A 164 6.36 5.35 7.39
C VAL A 164 7.35 6.50 7.32
N PHE A 165 6.90 7.69 6.92
CA PHE A 165 7.74 8.89 6.89
C PHE A 165 8.28 9.27 8.28
N ARG A 166 7.42 9.25 9.31
CA ARG A 166 7.83 9.51 10.70
C ARG A 166 8.82 8.48 11.21
N GLY A 167 8.58 7.19 10.96
CA GLY A 167 9.47 6.10 11.34
C GLY A 167 10.84 6.20 10.64
N TRP A 168 10.83 6.51 9.35
CA TRP A 168 12.04 6.75 8.56
C TRP A 168 12.84 7.95 9.07
N ARG A 169 12.16 9.07 9.33
CA ARG A 169 12.79 10.29 9.88
C ARG A 169 13.45 10.01 11.23
N ARG A 170 12.75 9.36 12.17
CA ARG A 170 13.32 9.01 13.49
C ARG A 170 14.52 8.07 13.36
N ALA A 171 14.44 7.07 12.48
CA ALA A 171 15.57 6.18 12.22
C ALA A 171 16.78 6.96 11.64
N ARG A 172 16.55 7.92 10.75
CA ARG A 172 17.60 8.79 10.21
C ARG A 172 18.23 9.69 11.29
N GLU A 173 17.43 10.19 12.22
CA GLU A 173 17.87 10.97 13.37
C GLU A 173 18.53 10.11 14.47
N GLY A 174 18.58 8.78 14.31
CA GLY A 174 19.15 7.86 15.31
C GLY A 174 18.31 7.73 16.58
N LYS A 175 17.02 8.07 16.51
CA LYS A 175 16.11 8.10 17.67
C LYS A 175 15.20 6.88 17.67
N PRO A 176 14.89 6.32 18.85
CA PRO A 176 13.86 5.29 18.98
C PRO A 176 12.50 5.82 18.54
N ILE A 177 11.59 4.91 18.22
CA ILE A 177 10.17 5.23 18.15
C ILE A 177 9.67 5.28 19.59
N ALA A 178 9.61 6.49 20.15
CA ALA A 178 8.91 6.80 21.38
C ALA A 178 7.39 6.69 21.16
N ASP A 179 6.89 5.49 20.88
CA ASP A 179 5.45 5.20 20.83
C ASP A 179 5.09 4.50 22.14
N HIS A 180 4.77 5.27 23.18
CA HIS A 180 3.83 4.76 24.17
C HIS A 180 2.53 4.41 23.42
N PRO A 181 1.88 3.26 23.71
CA PRO A 181 0.77 2.75 22.91
C PRO A 181 -0.45 3.68 22.83
N THR A 182 -0.50 4.74 23.64
CA THR A 182 -1.59 5.72 23.76
C THR A 182 -1.17 7.18 23.59
N ARG A 183 0.11 7.52 23.49
CA ARG A 183 0.55 8.93 23.37
C ARG A 183 1.03 9.20 21.95
N TRP A 184 0.12 9.76 21.16
CA TRP A 184 0.39 10.39 19.88
C TRP A 184 0.30 11.91 20.09
N SER A 185 1.30 12.46 20.77
CA SER A 185 1.53 13.91 20.94
C SER A 185 2.97 14.21 20.59
#